data_AF-M0E4B3-F1
#
_entry.id   AF-M0E4B3-F1
#
_cell.length_a   1.000
_cell.length_b   1.000
_cell.length_c   1.000
_cell.angle_alpha   90.00
_cell.angle_beta   90.00
_cell.angle_gamma   90.00
#
_symmetry.space_group_name_H-M   'P 1'
#
loop_
_entity.id
_entity.type
_entity.pdbx_description
1 polymer ?
#
loop_
_entity_poly.entity_id
_entity_poly.type
_entity_poly.pdbx_seq_one_letter_code
_entity_poly.pdbx_strand_id
1 'polypeptide(L)'
;MTMDCLACGSPVTLEVGPDRPLSTSLSDAILAAEEDEHIEVTRDCWDCGWHETRALRVTSIDTTAGDETAIERAALIGEITNELGAIRSVDTLKETLAAIRRQRDTDPARTDSDDITE
;
A
#
# COMPACT_ATOMS: atom_id res chain seq x y z
N MET A 1 5.93 -29.30 2.67
CA MET A 1 6.83 -29.47 1.51
C MET A 1 8.25 -29.32 2.02
N THR A 2 9.09 -30.34 1.87
CA THR A 2 10.51 -30.24 2.21
C THR A 2 11.20 -29.33 1.18
N MET A 3 11.86 -28.27 1.64
CA MET A 3 12.72 -27.39 0.81
C MET A 3 14.08 -28.05 0.54
N ASP A 4 14.09 -29.37 0.40
CA ASP A 4 15.32 -30.15 0.23
C ASP A 4 15.32 -30.79 -1.14
N CYS A 5 16.52 -30.91 -1.69
CA CYS A 5 16.80 -31.59 -2.94
C CYS A 5 16.53 -33.07 -2.77
N LEU A 6 15.70 -33.64 -3.64
CA LEU A 6 15.38 -35.07 -3.59
C LEU A 6 16.56 -35.97 -3.96
N ALA A 7 17.59 -35.42 -4.63
CA ALA A 7 18.76 -36.18 -5.05
C ALA A 7 19.86 -36.24 -3.97
N CYS A 8 20.09 -35.15 -3.22
CA CYS A 8 21.22 -35.08 -2.27
C CYS A 8 20.86 -34.56 -0.87
N GLY A 9 19.61 -34.13 -0.63
CA GLY A 9 19.15 -33.62 0.67
C GLY A 9 19.59 -32.18 1.00
N SER A 10 20.31 -31.52 0.09
CA SER A 10 20.71 -30.12 0.26
C SER A 10 19.54 -29.14 0.08
N PRO A 11 19.61 -27.91 0.61
CA PRO A 11 18.62 -26.88 0.36
C PRO A 11 18.47 -26.58 -1.14
N VAL A 12 17.26 -26.19 -1.55
CA VAL A 12 16.98 -25.73 -2.92
C VAL A 12 16.54 -24.27 -2.94
N THR A 13 16.88 -23.56 -4.01
CA THR A 13 16.26 -22.27 -4.33
C THR A 13 14.94 -22.49 -5.04
N LEU A 14 14.00 -21.55 -4.88
CA LEU A 14 12.70 -21.58 -5.53
C LEU A 14 12.49 -20.27 -6.27
N GLU A 15 12.15 -20.36 -7.55
CA GLU A 15 11.85 -19.23 -8.43
C GLU A 15 10.45 -19.40 -9.02
N VAL A 16 9.76 -18.28 -9.27
CA VAL A 16 8.36 -18.27 -9.75
C VAL A 16 8.27 -17.55 -11.07
N GLY A 17 8.12 -18.32 -12.15
CA GLY A 17 7.91 -17.88 -13.52
C GLY A 17 9.10 -17.11 -14.13
N PRO A 18 9.23 -17.10 -15.46
CA PRO A 18 10.14 -16.17 -16.14
C PRO A 18 9.56 -14.75 -16.20
N ASP A 19 8.22 -14.61 -16.16
CA ASP A 19 7.52 -13.34 -16.40
C ASP A 19 7.24 -12.52 -15.14
N ARG A 20 7.69 -13.00 -13.97
CA ARG A 20 7.48 -12.34 -12.68
C ARG A 20 8.82 -11.90 -12.07
N PRO A 21 8.84 -10.83 -11.27
CA PRO A 21 10.04 -10.43 -10.55
C PRO A 21 10.61 -11.58 -9.71
N LEU A 22 11.93 -11.70 -9.65
CA LEU A 22 12.61 -12.72 -8.82
C LEU A 22 12.26 -12.63 -7.32
N SER A 23 11.80 -11.46 -6.87
CA SER A 23 11.34 -11.24 -5.49
C SER A 23 9.90 -11.71 -5.23
N THR A 24 9.16 -12.11 -6.26
CA THR A 24 7.77 -12.53 -6.12
C THR A 24 7.70 -13.84 -5.33
N SER A 25 6.96 -13.83 -4.22
CA SER A 25 6.70 -15.04 -3.48
C SER A 25 5.72 -15.95 -4.23
N LEU A 26 5.81 -17.26 -4.01
CA LEU A 26 4.86 -18.21 -4.59
C LEU A 26 3.41 -17.91 -4.18
N SER A 27 3.20 -17.50 -2.92
CA SER A 27 1.88 -17.14 -2.42
C SER A 27 1.30 -15.94 -3.16
N ASP A 28 2.10 -14.89 -3.36
CA ASP A 28 1.65 -13.68 -4.09
C ASP A 28 1.36 -14.01 -5.55
N ALA A 29 2.16 -14.87 -6.18
CA ALA A 29 1.91 -15.30 -7.54
C ALA A 29 0.59 -16.08 -7.66
N ILE A 30 0.30 -16.98 -6.72
CA ILE A 30 -0.96 -17.74 -6.69
C ILE A 30 -2.15 -16.82 -6.47
N LEU A 31 -2.06 -15.87 -5.54
CA LEU A 31 -3.16 -14.94 -5.23
C LEU A 31 -3.44 -13.94 -6.35
N ALA A 32 -2.41 -13.59 -7.14
CA ALA A 32 -2.52 -12.70 -8.29
C ALA A 32 -2.77 -13.45 -9.61
N ALA A 33 -3.02 -14.76 -9.57
CA ALA A 33 -3.21 -15.56 -10.77
C ALA A 33 -4.54 -15.23 -11.46
N GLU A 34 -4.52 -15.08 -12.78
CA GLU A 34 -5.74 -14.99 -13.57
C GLU A 34 -6.42 -16.37 -13.72
N GLU A 35 -7.68 -16.38 -14.15
CA GLU A 35 -8.40 -17.61 -14.47
C GLU A 35 -7.61 -18.41 -15.53
N ASP A 36 -7.31 -19.66 -15.21
CA ASP A 36 -6.52 -20.57 -16.05
C ASP A 36 -5.05 -20.19 -16.29
N GLU A 37 -4.53 -19.21 -15.56
CA GLU A 37 -3.11 -18.89 -15.59
C GLU A 37 -2.26 -20.07 -15.09
N HIS A 38 -1.17 -20.34 -15.80
CA HIS A 38 -0.18 -21.34 -15.42
C HIS A 38 1.05 -20.66 -14.83
N ILE A 39 1.29 -20.88 -13.55
CA ILE A 39 2.46 -20.37 -12.83
C ILE A 39 3.55 -21.43 -12.88
N GLU A 40 4.65 -21.13 -13.57
CA GLU A 40 5.84 -21.98 -13.51
C GLU A 40 6.58 -21.76 -12.19
N VAL A 41 7.03 -22.85 -11.59
CA VAL A 41 7.85 -22.84 -10.37
C VAL A 41 9.07 -23.71 -10.63
N THR A 42 10.22 -23.10 -10.47
CA THR A 42 11.52 -23.74 -10.67
C THR A 42 12.18 -23.97 -9.33
N ARG A 43 12.77 -25.16 -9.16
CA ARG A 43 13.56 -25.53 -7.99
C ARG A 43 14.95 -25.97 -8.43
N ASP A 44 15.96 -25.32 -7.88
CA ASP A 44 17.36 -25.59 -8.21
C ASP A 44 18.15 -26.00 -6.97
N CYS A 45 18.93 -27.07 -7.10
CA CYS A 45 19.92 -27.47 -6.13
C CYS A 45 21.31 -27.11 -6.63
N TRP A 46 21.92 -26.11 -6.02
CA TRP A 46 23.25 -25.65 -6.39
C TRP A 46 24.38 -26.64 -6.04
N ASP A 47 24.14 -27.57 -5.10
CA ASP A 47 25.16 -28.52 -4.67
C ASP A 47 25.36 -29.68 -5.65
N CYS A 48 24.28 -30.19 -6.26
CA CYS A 48 24.34 -31.34 -7.16
C CYS A 48 23.87 -31.06 -8.59
N GLY A 49 23.42 -29.82 -8.87
CA GLY A 49 22.93 -29.40 -10.18
C GLY A 49 21.55 -29.94 -10.53
N TRP A 50 20.81 -30.49 -9.57
CA TRP A 50 19.44 -30.93 -9.79
C TRP A 50 18.53 -29.72 -10.06
N HIS A 51 17.70 -29.85 -11.09
CA HIS A 51 16.77 -28.83 -11.55
C HIS A 51 15.39 -29.46 -11.79
N GLU A 52 14.34 -28.80 -11.33
CA GLU A 52 12.96 -29.21 -11.55
C GLU A 52 12.11 -27.98 -11.87
N THR A 53 11.35 -28.05 -12.95
CA THR A 53 10.31 -27.07 -13.28
C THR A 53 8.95 -27.73 -13.18
N ARG A 54 7.99 -27.07 -12.52
CA ARG A 54 6.59 -27.49 -12.43
C ARG A 54 5.67 -26.35 -12.82
N ALA A 55 4.53 -26.66 -13.43
CA ALA A 55 3.47 -25.69 -13.69
C ALA A 55 2.32 -25.90 -12.70
N LEU A 56 1.83 -24.82 -12.11
CA LEU A 56 0.65 -24.76 -11.25
C LEU A 56 -0.46 -24.03 -11.99
N ARG A 57 -1.65 -24.62 -12.08
CA ARG A 57 -2.85 -23.93 -12.55
C ARG A 57 -3.78 -23.69 -11.38
N VAL A 58 -4.16 -22.44 -11.17
CA VAL A 58 -5.19 -22.09 -10.18
C VAL A 58 -6.55 -22.24 -10.85
N THR A 59 -7.37 -23.16 -10.32
CA THR A 59 -8.72 -23.43 -10.87
C THR A 59 -9.79 -22.61 -10.17
N SER A 60 -9.67 -22.42 -8.86
CA SER A 60 -10.49 -21.52 -8.07
C SER A 60 -9.77 -21.12 -6.80
N ILE A 61 -10.09 -19.93 -6.29
CA ILE A 61 -9.71 -19.49 -4.95
C ILE A 61 -11.01 -19.16 -4.23
N ASP A 62 -11.35 -19.95 -3.21
CA ASP A 62 -12.47 -19.63 -2.35
C ASP A 62 -12.08 -18.45 -1.46
N THR A 63 -12.55 -17.26 -1.83
CA THR A 63 -12.36 -16.06 -1.02
C THR A 63 -13.52 -15.94 -0.04
N THR A 64 -13.25 -16.04 1.26
CA THR A 64 -14.15 -15.44 2.24
C THR A 64 -14.05 -13.92 2.08
N ALA A 65 -15.17 -13.20 2.13
CA ALA A 65 -15.11 -11.76 2.34
C ALA A 65 -14.18 -11.52 3.55
N GLY A 66 -13.13 -10.71 3.37
CA GLY A 66 -12.27 -10.32 4.48
C GLY A 66 -13.12 -9.75 5.62
N ASP A 67 -12.59 -9.72 6.84
CA ASP A 67 -13.32 -9.12 7.97
C ASP A 67 -13.81 -7.71 7.56
N GLU A 68 -15.13 -7.58 7.44
CA GLU A 68 -15.80 -6.36 6.97
C GLU A 68 -15.35 -5.16 7.83
N THR A 69 -15.20 -5.39 9.14
CA THR A 69 -14.70 -4.39 10.09
C THR A 69 -13.28 -3.95 9.76
N ALA A 70 -12.42 -4.89 9.36
CA ALA A 70 -11.04 -4.59 9.00
C ALA A 70 -10.96 -3.80 7.68
N ILE A 71 -11.82 -4.13 6.72
CA ILE A 71 -11.94 -3.40 5.44
C ILE A 71 -12.42 -1.97 5.69
N GLU A 72 -13.50 -1.79 6.45
CA GLU A 72 -14.03 -0.47 6.82
C GLU A 72 -12.98 0.37 7.56
N ARG A 73 -12.27 -0.24 8.51
CA ARG A 73 -11.19 0.42 9.24
C ARG A 73 -10.05 0.87 8.32
N ALA A 74 -9.66 0.05 7.35
CA ALA A 74 -8.62 0.41 6.38
C ALA A 74 -9.05 1.57 5.49
N ALA A 75 -10.32 1.58 5.06
CA ALA A 75 -10.90 2.68 4.29
C ALA A 75 -10.87 4.01 5.08
N LEU A 76 -11.31 3.98 6.35
CA LEU A 76 -11.26 5.15 7.24
C LEU A 76 -9.83 5.68 7.46
N ILE A 77 -8.85 4.78 7.64
CA ILE A 77 -7.44 5.19 7.77
C ILE A 77 -6.94 5.88 6.51
N GLY A 78 -7.33 5.39 5.33
CA GLY A 78 -6.99 6.01 4.05
C GLY A 78 -7.57 7.41 3.91
N GLU A 79 -8.84 7.60 4.28
CA GLU A 79 -9.50 8.91 4.31
C GLU A 79 -8.77 9.89 5.24
N ILE A 80 -8.49 9.47 6.49
CA ILE A 80 -7.74 10.29 7.45
C ILE A 80 -6.36 10.66 6.91
N THR A 81 -5.66 9.73 6.27
CA THR A 81 -4.32 9.97 5.72
C THR A 81 -4.35 10.99 4.59
N ASN A 82 -5.37 10.91 3.72
CA ASN A 82 -5.57 11.88 2.64
C ASN A 82 -5.91 13.27 3.19
N GLU A 83 -6.79 13.34 4.18
CA GLU A 83 -7.12 14.60 4.87
C GLU A 83 -5.89 15.21 5.55
N LEU A 84 -5.09 14.41 6.24
CA LEU A 84 -3.83 14.85 6.84
C LEU A 84 -2.85 15.36 5.78
N GLY A 85 -2.75 14.70 4.63
CA GLY A 85 -1.93 15.16 3.50
C GLY A 85 -2.42 16.48 2.89
N ALA A 86 -3.73 16.73 2.91
CA ALA A 86 -4.31 18.00 2.44
C ALA A 86 -4.06 19.17 3.41
N ILE A 87 -3.83 18.89 4.70
CA ILE A 87 -3.45 19.90 5.69
C ILE A 87 -1.99 20.33 5.43
N ARG A 88 -1.83 21.35 4.57
CA ARG A 88 -0.54 21.86 4.06
C ARG A 88 0.49 22.18 5.16
N SER A 89 0.04 22.69 6.31
CA SER A 89 0.77 22.83 7.56
C SER A 89 -0.10 23.62 8.55
N VAL A 90 -0.36 23.04 9.72
CA VAL A 90 -1.08 23.73 10.80
C VAL A 90 -0.34 25.00 11.23
N ASP A 91 0.99 24.99 11.19
CA ASP A 91 1.80 26.14 11.56
C ASP A 91 1.68 27.26 10.53
N THR A 92 1.64 26.94 9.22
CA THR A 92 1.38 27.95 8.17
C THR A 92 -0.02 28.57 8.30
N LEU A 93 -1.03 27.79 8.67
CA LEU A 93 -2.38 28.30 8.95
C LEU A 93 -2.40 29.23 10.17
N LYS A 94 -1.69 28.87 11.25
CA LYS A 94 -1.54 29.72 12.45
C LYS A 94 -0.80 31.02 12.14
N GLU A 95 0.28 30.96 11.38
CA GLU A 95 1.04 32.14 10.95
C GLU A 95 0.18 33.07 10.09
N THR A 96 -0.59 32.51 9.16
CA THR A 96 -1.53 33.28 8.31
C THR A 96 -2.60 33.96 9.16
N LEU A 97 -3.20 33.26 10.13
CA LEU A 97 -4.17 33.83 11.06
C LEU A 97 -3.57 34.96 11.90
N ALA A 98 -2.34 34.78 12.40
CA ALA A 98 -1.63 35.80 13.15
C ALA A 98 -1.30 37.03 12.30
N ALA A 99 -0.99 36.85 11.01
CA ALA A 99 -0.80 37.95 10.07
C ALA A 99 -2.10 38.74 9.83
N ILE A 100 -3.24 38.05 9.63
CA ILE A 100 -4.56 38.69 9.45
C ILE A 100 -4.96 39.51 10.67
N ARG A 101 -4.75 38.98 11.89
CA ARG A 101 -5.03 39.72 13.14
C ARG A 101 -4.20 40.99 13.25
N ARG A 102 -2.88 40.89 13.03
CA ARG A 102 -1.98 42.07 13.02
C ARG A 102 -2.40 43.11 11.99
N GLN A 103 -2.82 42.69 10.80
CA GLN A 103 -3.27 43.62 9.77
C GLN A 103 -4.53 44.38 10.19
N ARG A 104 -5.50 43.72 10.84
CA ARG A 104 -6.68 44.39 11.41
C ARG A 104 -6.33 45.37 12.53
N ASP A 105 -5.36 45.04 13.37
CA ASP A 105 -4.92 45.92 14.46
C ASP A 105 -4.14 47.14 13.94
N THR A 106 -3.58 47.06 12.73
CA THR A 106 -2.76 48.13 12.13
C THR A 106 -3.52 48.97 11.10
N ASP A 107 -4.78 48.62 10.78
CA ASP A 107 -5.62 49.37 9.85
C ASP A 107 -6.54 50.33 10.63
N PRO A 108 -6.23 51.64 10.71
CA PRO A 108 -7.00 52.60 11.51
C PRO A 108 -8.32 53.03 10.85
N ALA A 109 -8.68 52.47 9.70
CA ALA A 109 -9.91 52.82 8.99
C ALA A 109 -11.12 51.97 9.44
N ARG A 110 -11.48 52.11 10.72
CA ARG A 110 -12.88 51.99 11.14
C ARG A 110 -13.20 53.12 12.10
N THR A 111 -13.09 54.34 11.58
CA THR A 111 -13.72 55.50 12.18
C THR A 111 -15.21 55.23 12.24
N ASP A 112 -15.76 55.21 13.46
CA ASP A 112 -17.17 55.49 13.71
C ASP A 112 -17.59 56.68 12.86
N SER A 113 -18.53 56.45 11.94
CA SER A 113 -19.37 57.51 11.43
C SER A 113 -20.72 56.88 11.16
N ASP A 114 -21.54 56.90 12.21
CA ASP A 114 -22.99 57.12 12.14
C ASP A 114 -23.43 57.54 13.55
N ASP A 115 -22.95 58.70 13.99
CA ASP A 115 -23.68 59.56 14.93
C ASP A 115 -24.18 60.76 14.13
N ILE A 116 -25.44 60.68 13.68
CA ILE A 116 -26.24 61.85 13.32
C ILE A 116 -27.47 61.82 14.22
N THR A 117 -27.36 62.60 15.28
CA THR A 117 -28.47 63.14 16.05
C THR A 117 -29.05 64.34 15.28
N GLU A 118 -30.26 64.21 14.72
CA GLU A 118 -31.34 65.23 14.77
C GLU A 118 -32.68 64.61 14.36
#